data_AF-A0A5P9EYR9-F1
#
_entry.id   AF-A0A5P9EYR9-F1
#
_cell.length_a   1.000
_cell.length_b   1.000
_cell.length_c   1.000
_cell.angle_alpha   90.00
_cell.angle_beta   90.00
_cell.angle_gamma   90.00
#
_symmetry.space_group_name_H-M   'P 1'
#
loop_
_entity.id
_entity.type
_entity.pdbx_description
1 polymer ?
#
loop_
_entity_poly.entity_id
_entity_poly.type
_entity_poly.pdbx_seq_one_letter_code
_entity_poly.pdbx_strand_id
1 'polypeptide(L)'
;MKIYPPFFVVGERKVADRRIDIIKKSGTYFLYSELDEDVILYDFLQAWDSSQDIKECLLPEVISVLSGDVEFTDIGADIFGVAYIKPQVTKLIGGMAPDLELSTMEFKELVEQWVAFLEFYGR
;
A
#
# COMPACT_ATOMS: atom_id res chain seq x y z
N MET A 1 20.13 -16.00 19.39
CA MET A 1 20.28 -15.73 17.95
C MET A 1 19.05 -16.30 17.26
N LYS A 2 18.04 -15.47 16.95
CA LYS A 2 16.84 -15.94 16.23
C LYS A 2 17.22 -16.08 14.77
N ILE A 3 17.26 -17.31 14.28
CA ILE A 3 17.54 -17.64 12.89
C ILE A 3 16.22 -17.46 12.14
N TYR A 4 16.12 -16.40 11.35
CA TYR A 4 15.00 -16.21 10.43
C TYR A 4 15.24 -17.04 9.15
N PRO A 5 14.19 -17.66 8.57
CA PRO A 5 14.29 -18.44 7.33
C PRO A 5 14.76 -17.55 6.16
N PRO A 6 15.26 -18.10 5.04
CA PRO A 6 15.83 -17.30 3.96
C PRO A 6 14.75 -16.42 3.32
N PHE A 7 14.75 -15.14 3.68
CA PHE A 7 13.97 -14.10 3.04
C PHE A 7 14.79 -13.51 1.88
N PHE A 8 14.13 -13.14 0.79
CA PHE A 8 14.71 -12.29 -0.25
C PHE A 8 14.05 -10.93 -0.13
N VAL A 9 14.84 -9.90 0.18
CA VAL A 9 14.39 -8.50 0.17
C VAL A 9 14.37 -8.06 -1.29
N VAL A 10 13.21 -7.65 -1.77
CA VAL A 10 12.98 -7.39 -3.21
C VAL A 10 13.13 -5.89 -3.55
N GLY A 11 13.12 -5.02 -2.55
CA GLY A 11 13.41 -3.61 -2.70
C GLY A 11 13.52 -2.96 -1.32
N GLU A 12 14.54 -2.11 -1.14
CA GLU A 12 14.72 -1.31 0.07
C GLU A 12 14.49 0.15 -0.30
N ARG A 13 13.48 0.80 0.28
CA ARG A 13 13.33 2.25 0.21
C ARG A 13 13.01 2.81 1.58
N LYS A 14 13.80 3.78 2.03
CA LYS A 14 13.48 4.61 3.20
C LYS A 14 12.51 5.67 2.75
N VAL A 15 11.27 5.62 3.23
CA VAL A 15 10.30 6.71 3.07
C VAL A 15 10.10 7.30 4.46
N ALA A 16 10.54 8.55 4.64
CA ALA A 16 10.33 9.35 5.87
C ALA A 16 10.66 8.64 7.22
N ASP A 17 11.85 8.03 7.33
CA ASP A 17 12.29 7.21 8.49
C ASP A 17 11.55 5.88 8.71
N ARG A 18 10.61 5.51 7.85
CA ARG A 18 9.92 4.21 7.86
C ARG A 18 10.55 3.27 6.84
N ARG A 19 10.96 2.07 7.29
CA ARG A 19 11.50 1.01 6.43
C ARG A 19 10.37 0.07 6.06
N ILE A 20 10.06 -0.02 4.77
CA ILE A 20 9.08 -0.95 4.23
C ILE A 20 9.85 -1.97 3.39
N ASP A 21 9.94 -3.20 3.86
CA ASP A 21 10.59 -4.30 3.14
C ASP A 21 9.51 -5.17 2.48
N ILE A 22 9.56 -5.35 1.16
CA ILE A 22 8.70 -6.33 0.48
C ILE A 22 9.40 -7.69 0.52
N ILE A 23 8.81 -8.65 1.25
CA ILE A 23 9.34 -10.00 1.48
C ILE A 23 8.44 -11.04 0.80
N LYS A 24 9.01 -11.89 -0.06
CA LYS A 24 8.30 -13.06 -0.62
C LYS A 24 8.51 -14.29 0.27
N LYS A 25 7.43 -14.95 0.71
CA LYS A 25 7.47 -16.24 1.39
C LYS A 25 6.42 -17.18 0.82
N SER A 26 6.88 -18.30 0.24
CA SER A 26 6.02 -19.39 -0.27
C SER A 26 4.96 -18.96 -1.29
N GLY A 27 5.26 -17.97 -2.15
CA GLY A 27 4.33 -17.45 -3.15
C GLY A 27 3.42 -16.31 -2.66
N THR A 28 3.44 -16.01 -1.37
CA THR A 28 2.77 -14.85 -0.77
C THR A 28 3.79 -13.74 -0.56
N TYR A 29 3.39 -12.50 -0.83
CA TYR A 29 4.22 -11.31 -0.66
C TYR A 29 3.76 -10.57 0.58
N PHE A 30 4.71 -10.13 1.40
CA PHE A 30 4.49 -9.43 2.67
C PHE A 30 5.14 -8.05 2.57
N LEU A 31 4.40 -7.00 2.87
CA LEU A 31 5.00 -5.72 3.26
C LEU A 31 5.37 -5.87 4.74
N TYR A 32 6.66 -5.90 5.03
CA TYR A 32 7.17 -5.90 6.38
C TYR A 32 7.48 -4.45 6.76
N SER A 33 6.70 -3.91 7.68
CA SER A 33 7.07 -2.73 8.42
C SER A 33 7.34 -3.13 9.87
N GLU A 34 8.22 -2.38 10.53
CA GLU A 34 8.59 -2.63 11.93
C GLU A 34 7.46 -2.30 12.93
N LEU A 35 6.28 -1.84 12.47
CA LEU A 35 5.17 -1.40 13.30
C LEU A 35 3.86 -2.17 13.00
N ASP A 36 3.10 -2.50 14.06
CA ASP A 36 1.77 -3.14 13.98
C ASP A 36 0.74 -2.28 13.21
N GLU A 37 1.00 -0.98 13.04
CA GLU A 37 0.13 0.00 12.36
C GLU A 37 0.07 -0.19 10.83
N ASP A 38 0.99 -0.96 10.25
CA ASP A 38 1.10 -1.13 8.79
C ASP A 38 0.35 -2.37 8.25
N VAL A 39 -0.32 -3.12 9.13
CA VAL A 39 -1.16 -4.28 8.75
C VAL A 39 -2.32 -3.84 7.86
N ILE A 40 -2.94 -2.70 8.16
CA ILE A 40 -4.06 -2.17 7.36
C ILE A 40 -3.64 -1.73 5.96
N LEU A 41 -2.45 -1.14 5.81
CA LEU A 41 -1.90 -0.77 4.51
C LEU A 41 -1.63 -2.02 3.67
N TYR A 42 -1.07 -3.05 4.29
CA TYR A 42 -0.84 -4.32 3.63
C TYR A 42 -2.14 -4.98 3.17
N ASP A 43 -3.12 -5.11 4.06
CA ASP A 43 -4.41 -5.74 3.74
C ASP A 43 -5.14 -4.97 2.63
N PHE A 44 -5.09 -3.63 2.67
CA PHE A 44 -5.63 -2.79 1.61
C PHE A 44 -4.93 -3.06 0.27
N LEU A 45 -3.60 -3.03 0.22
CA LEU A 45 -2.85 -3.26 -1.03
C LEU A 45 -3.02 -4.69 -1.55
N GLN A 46 -3.09 -5.69 -0.67
CA GLN A 46 -3.33 -7.08 -1.06
C GLN A 46 -4.68 -7.29 -1.76
N ALA A 47 -5.71 -6.54 -1.38
CA ALA A 47 -7.00 -6.61 -2.05
C ALA A 47 -6.96 -6.10 -3.50
N TRP A 48 -5.93 -5.32 -3.84
CA TRP A 48 -5.62 -4.88 -5.20
C TRP A 48 -4.56 -5.80 -5.82
N ASP A 49 -4.94 -6.99 -6.26
CA ASP A 49 -4.02 -8.01 -6.79
C ASP A 49 -3.75 -7.90 -8.31
N SER A 50 -4.49 -7.04 -9.00
CA SER A 50 -4.32 -6.74 -10.43
C SER A 50 -3.63 -5.39 -10.62
N SER A 51 -2.43 -5.40 -11.22
CA SER A 51 -1.73 -4.15 -11.56
C SER A 51 -2.50 -3.30 -12.56
N GLN A 52 -3.29 -3.94 -13.43
CA GLN A 52 -4.14 -3.24 -14.40
C GLN A 52 -5.28 -2.51 -13.69
N ASP A 53 -5.96 -3.18 -12.77
CA ASP A 53 -7.08 -2.60 -12.01
C ASP A 53 -6.59 -1.41 -11.17
N ILE A 54 -5.39 -1.50 -10.59
CA ILE A 54 -4.80 -0.37 -9.86
C ILE A 54 -4.57 0.83 -10.79
N LYS A 55 -4.01 0.59 -11.98
CA LYS A 55 -3.70 1.67 -12.94
C LYS A 55 -4.95 2.31 -13.52
N GLU A 56 -6.03 1.55 -13.67
CA GLU A 56 -7.27 2.00 -14.28
C GLU A 56 -8.27 2.57 -13.26
N CYS A 57 -8.21 2.14 -12.00
CA CYS A 57 -9.19 2.52 -10.96
C CYS A 57 -8.55 3.29 -9.79
N LEU A 58 -7.55 2.73 -9.11
CA LEU A 58 -7.02 3.31 -7.86
C LEU A 58 -6.12 4.54 -8.10
N LEU A 59 -5.10 4.42 -8.94
CA LEU A 59 -4.15 5.52 -9.18
C LEU A 59 -4.82 6.78 -9.76
N PRO A 60 -5.75 6.69 -10.73
CA PRO A 60 -6.43 7.88 -11.26
C PRO A 60 -7.15 8.68 -10.19
N GLU A 61 -7.82 8.02 -9.25
CA GLU A 61 -8.52 8.66 -8.13
C GLU A 61 -7.55 9.39 -7.19
N VAL A 62 -6.43 8.75 -6.84
CA VAL A 62 -5.37 9.38 -6.03
C VAL A 62 -4.79 10.61 -6.74
N ILE A 63 -4.54 10.49 -8.05
CA ILE A 63 -3.99 11.59 -8.87
C ILE A 63 -4.98 12.75 -8.96
N SER A 64 -6.27 12.46 -9.17
CA SER A 64 -7.34 13.46 -9.24
C SER A 64 -7.44 14.31 -7.96
N VAL A 65 -7.26 13.69 -6.79
CA VAL A 65 -7.20 14.43 -5.52
C VAL A 65 -5.92 15.29 -5.43
N LEU A 66 -4.77 14.75 -5.83
CA LEU A 66 -3.48 15.46 -5.77
C LEU A 66 -3.40 16.63 -6.76
N SER A 67 -4.03 16.52 -7.92
CA SER A 67 -4.13 17.60 -8.91
C SER A 67 -5.13 18.69 -8.50
N GLY A 68 -6.01 18.40 -7.54
CA GLY A 68 -7.10 19.29 -7.15
C GLY A 68 -8.30 19.25 -8.09
N ASP A 69 -8.38 18.24 -8.96
CA ASP A 69 -9.55 18.01 -9.82
C ASP A 69 -10.76 17.59 -8.98
N VAL A 70 -10.52 16.88 -7.87
CA VAL A 70 -11.52 16.58 -6.84
C VAL A 70 -10.99 16.90 -5.44
N GLU A 71 -11.88 17.32 -4.54
CA GLU A 71 -11.49 17.70 -3.17
C GLU A 71 -11.27 16.50 -2.25
N PHE A 72 -11.91 15.37 -2.55
CA PHE A 72 -11.76 14.11 -1.83
C PHE A 72 -12.27 12.94 -2.68
N THR A 73 -11.82 11.73 -2.37
CA THR A 73 -12.41 10.48 -2.85
C THR A 73 -12.23 9.39 -1.77
N ASP A 74 -13.09 8.39 -1.77
CA ASP A 74 -12.96 7.20 -0.94
C ASP A 74 -12.97 5.95 -1.80
N ILE A 75 -12.03 5.05 -1.52
CA ILE A 75 -11.83 3.84 -2.33
C ILE A 75 -11.90 2.64 -1.40
N GLY A 76 -12.95 1.86 -1.56
CA GLY A 76 -13.12 0.60 -0.87
C GLY A 76 -12.28 -0.51 -1.49
N ALA A 77 -11.65 -1.31 -0.63
CA ALA A 77 -11.29 -2.68 -0.91
C ALA A 77 -12.32 -3.55 -0.17
N ASP A 78 -13.27 -4.15 -0.91
CA ASP A 78 -14.55 -4.75 -0.48
C ASP A 78 -14.63 -5.45 0.91
N ILE A 79 -13.52 -5.95 1.46
CA ILE A 79 -13.48 -6.76 2.70
C ILE A 79 -12.44 -6.25 3.72
N PHE A 80 -11.46 -5.44 3.31
CA PHE A 80 -10.24 -5.20 4.09
C PHE A 80 -10.06 -3.76 4.58
N GLY A 81 -10.68 -2.78 3.92
CA GLY A 81 -10.65 -1.39 4.37
C GLY A 81 -11.04 -0.38 3.31
N VAL A 82 -11.11 0.89 3.70
CA VAL A 82 -11.39 2.06 2.86
C VAL A 82 -10.22 3.03 2.97
N ALA A 83 -9.71 3.47 1.83
CA ALA A 83 -8.79 4.60 1.74
C ALA A 83 -9.61 5.88 1.57
N TYR A 84 -9.61 6.75 2.57
CA TYR A 84 -10.17 8.11 2.48
C TYR A 84 -9.06 9.07 2.07
N ILE A 85 -9.15 9.61 0.86
CA ILE A 85 -8.08 10.34 0.21
C ILE A 85 -8.46 11.82 0.13
N LYS A 86 -7.63 12.67 0.74
CA LYS A 86 -7.71 14.14 0.68
C LYS A 86 -6.39 14.70 0.17
N PRO A 87 -6.30 15.99 -0.24
CA PRO A 87 -5.09 16.51 -0.86
C PRO A 87 -3.80 16.34 -0.03
N GLN A 88 -3.89 16.41 1.29
CA GLN A 88 -2.72 16.32 2.18
C GLN A 88 -2.57 14.97 2.87
N VAL A 89 -3.67 14.27 3.12
CA VAL A 89 -3.69 13.08 3.96
C VAL A 89 -4.58 12.01 3.32
N THR A 90 -4.07 10.78 3.33
CA THR A 90 -4.85 9.58 3.09
C THR A 90 -4.98 8.83 4.40
N LYS A 91 -6.23 8.55 4.77
CA LYS A 91 -6.56 7.77 5.97
C LYS A 91 -7.07 6.41 5.55
N LEU A 92 -6.37 5.36 5.97
CA LEU A 92 -6.79 3.97 5.79
C LEU A 92 -7.57 3.54 7.02
N ILE A 93 -8.80 3.06 6.80
CA ILE A 93 -9.71 2.59 7.85
C ILE A 93 -10.19 1.18 7.48
N GLY A 94 -9.96 0.18 8.31
CA GLY A 94 -10.19 -1.20 7.90
C GLY A 94 -9.78 -2.24 8.94
N GLY A 95 -10.55 -3.32 9.03
CA GLY A 95 -10.24 -4.49 9.86
C GLY A 95 -10.27 -4.24 11.38
N MET A 96 -9.40 -4.95 12.10
CA MET A 96 -9.24 -4.89 13.56
C MET A 96 -8.00 -4.07 13.99
N ALA A 97 -7.28 -3.50 13.03
CA ALA A 97 -6.08 -2.69 13.26
C ALA A 97 -6.46 -1.21 13.50
N PRO A 98 -5.59 -0.42 14.15
CA PRO A 98 -5.74 1.03 14.22
C PRO A 98 -5.80 1.66 12.82
N ASP A 99 -6.51 2.79 12.72
CA ASP A 99 -6.47 3.63 11.52
C ASP A 99 -5.03 4.07 11.23
N LEU A 100 -4.65 4.10 9.96
CA LEU A 100 -3.34 4.60 9.51
C LEU A 100 -3.52 5.89 8.72
N GLU A 101 -2.72 6.90 9.05
CA GLU A 101 -2.64 8.15 8.31
C GLU A 101 -1.28 8.28 7.63
N LEU A 102 -1.32 8.60 6.34
CA LEU A 102 -0.16 8.85 5.49
C LEU A 102 -0.39 10.15 4.73
N SER A 103 0.67 10.83 4.30
CA SER A 103 0.45 11.87 3.30
C SER A 103 -0.05 11.24 2.00
N THR A 104 -0.92 11.93 1.26
CA THR A 104 -1.47 11.38 0.01
C THR A 104 -0.41 11.14 -1.05
N MET A 105 0.69 11.90 -1.01
CA MET A 105 1.85 11.65 -1.84
C MET A 105 2.55 10.34 -1.46
N GLU A 106 2.79 10.08 -0.16
CA GLU A 106 3.36 8.81 0.29
C GLU A 106 2.47 7.63 -0.09
N PHE A 107 1.15 7.76 0.10
CA PHE A 107 0.20 6.74 -0.32
C PHE A 107 0.30 6.43 -1.82
N LYS A 108 0.33 7.47 -2.68
CA LYS A 108 0.55 7.31 -4.12
C LYS A 108 1.84 6.53 -4.42
N GLU A 109 2.96 6.93 -3.81
CA GLU A 109 4.25 6.26 -4.03
C GLU A 109 4.24 4.79 -3.61
N LEU A 110 3.49 4.44 -2.57
CA LEU A 110 3.33 3.07 -2.11
C LEU A 110 2.47 2.25 -3.08
N VAL A 111 1.37 2.81 -3.59
CA VAL A 111 0.55 2.18 -4.63
C VAL A 111 1.36 1.96 -5.91
N GLU A 112 2.16 2.93 -6.35
CA GLU A 112 3.03 2.79 -7.53
C GLU A 112 4.10 1.69 -7.33
N GLN A 113 4.66 1.57 -6.13
CA GLN A 113 5.58 0.49 -5.80
C GLN A 113 4.88 -0.88 -5.83
N TRP A 114 3.66 -0.94 -5.31
CA TRP A 114 2.84 -2.16 -5.35
C TRP A 114 2.54 -2.59 -6.79
N VAL A 115 2.21 -1.65 -7.68
CA VAL A 115 2.05 -1.90 -9.11
C VAL A 115 3.32 -2.48 -9.73
N ALA A 116 4.48 -1.83 -9.52
CA ALA A 116 5.76 -2.30 -10.05
C ALA A 116 6.09 -3.71 -9.54
N PHE A 117 5.76 -3.97 -8.28
CA PHE A 117 5.90 -5.26 -7.65
C PHE A 117 5.04 -6.33 -8.34
N LEU A 118 3.74 -6.07 -8.56
CA LEU A 118 2.83 -6.99 -9.26
C LEU A 118 3.27 -7.25 -10.70
N GLU A 119 3.75 -6.25 -11.42
CA GLU A 119 4.20 -6.41 -12.81
C GLU A 119 5.48 -7.25 -12.95
N PHE A 120 6.38 -7.15 -11.97
CA PHE A 120 7.63 -7.91 -11.98
C PHE A 120 7.44 -9.36 -11.50
N TYR A 121 6.54 -9.59 -10.54
CA TYR A 121 6.45 -10.85 -9.79
C TYR A 121 5.10 -11.58 -9.90
N GLY A 122 4.06 -10.96 -10.47
CA GLY A 122 2.74 -11.54 -10.69
C GLY A 122 2.61 -12.36 -11.98
N ARG A 123 3.73 -12.77 -12.58
CA ARG A 123 3.77 -13.69 -13.74
C ARG A 123 4.05 -15.14 -13.32
#